data_AF-A0A840MZV1-F1
#
_entry.id   AF-A0A840MZV1-F1
#
_cell.length_a   1.000
_cell.length_b   1.000
_cell.length_c   1.000
_cell.angle_alpha   90.00
_cell.angle_beta   90.00
_cell.angle_gamma   90.00
#
_symmetry.space_group_name_H-M   'P 1'
#
loop_
_entity.id
_entity.type
_entity.pdbx_description
1 polymer ?
#
loop_
_entity_poly.entity_id
_entity_poly.type
_entity_poly.pdbx_seq_one_letter_code
_entity_poly.pdbx_strand_id
1 'polypeptide(L)'
;RLAFWDEVSSIAGFPTGPKAFHLHPGGLVGNFIGGGGDCECAQEISEAQLQQIAPLVSKSVILHYLPHVNNSFVEYKVINCLDKAHFLAQMLHESGGFQFVLELGESFSYDPWRGRGLIQLSLEDNYVAYQNYSGVDVTSSLSAMRKLEMVPHSVLSAMWYWVFSRKLQEAAICDDFIWITYRVNGGFNHYDDRLKYLNRALDALRAMDCAKNNMKGSYLFKNSRAFHDKKASLAWGVWNDPMFTSGSKKFPGKERNAIDSLQGYQRFIELLGKEKSKKGWYRFEDPKQHALDRIVELKNRKSDD
;
A
#
# COMPACT_ATOMS: atom_id res chain seq x y z
N ARG A 1 38.78 -27.46 14.61
CA ARG A 1 37.94 -27.78 15.79
C ARG A 1 37.27 -26.47 16.20
N LEU A 2 35.97 -26.35 16.01
CA LEU A 2 35.19 -25.20 16.47
C LEU A 2 35.00 -25.35 17.98
N ALA A 3 35.64 -24.49 18.76
CA ALA A 3 35.27 -24.18 20.14
C ALA A 3 34.72 -22.73 20.09
N PHE A 4 33.72 -22.28 20.84
CA PHE A 4 33.37 -22.57 22.22
C PHE A 4 31.89 -22.22 22.41
N TRP A 5 31.03 -23.19 22.74
CA TRP A 5 29.68 -22.84 23.22
C TRP A 5 29.69 -22.53 24.72
N ASP A 6 30.53 -23.24 25.48
CA ASP A 6 30.59 -23.13 26.94
C ASP A 6 31.15 -21.78 27.43
N GLU A 7 31.98 -21.09 26.64
CA GLU A 7 32.50 -19.75 27.02
C GLU A 7 31.51 -18.61 26.77
N VAL A 8 30.55 -18.79 25.85
CA VAL A 8 29.63 -17.71 25.46
C VAL A 8 28.22 -17.87 26.04
N SER A 9 27.88 -19.06 26.58
CA SER A 9 26.58 -19.33 27.21
C SER A 9 26.34 -18.54 28.50
N SER A 10 27.39 -17.96 29.10
CA SER A 10 27.30 -17.14 30.31
C SER A 10 27.08 -15.65 30.05
N ILE A 11 27.04 -15.21 28.78
CA ILE A 11 26.79 -13.80 28.43
C ILE A 11 25.30 -13.50 28.57
N ALA A 12 24.96 -12.48 29.35
CA ALA A 12 23.57 -12.05 29.54
C ALA A 12 22.93 -11.67 28.19
N GLY A 13 21.84 -12.36 27.82
CA GLY A 13 21.14 -12.18 26.54
C GLY A 13 21.60 -13.12 25.41
N PHE A 14 22.62 -13.95 25.64
CA PHE A 14 23.06 -14.95 24.67
C PHE A 14 22.27 -16.25 24.79
N PRO A 15 22.04 -17.00 23.69
CA PRO A 15 21.31 -18.27 23.73
C PRO A 15 21.99 -19.28 24.67
N THR A 16 21.19 -19.91 25.54
CA THR A 16 21.67 -20.84 26.57
C THR A 16 21.99 -22.25 26.06
N GLY A 17 21.94 -22.48 24.75
CA GLY A 17 22.13 -23.82 24.19
C GLY A 17 22.59 -23.83 22.74
N PRO A 18 23.11 -24.98 22.26
CA PRO A 18 23.84 -25.10 21.00
C PRO A 18 22.94 -25.12 19.76
N LYS A 19 21.71 -24.63 19.87
CA LYS A 19 20.75 -24.61 18.77
C LYS A 19 21.26 -23.61 17.74
N ALA A 20 21.80 -24.12 16.63
CA ALA A 20 22.34 -23.29 15.56
C ALA A 20 21.23 -22.39 15.02
N PHE A 21 21.44 -21.08 15.11
CA PHE A 21 20.63 -20.12 14.38
C PHE A 21 21.09 -20.16 12.93
N HIS A 22 20.15 -20.31 12.00
CA HIS A 22 20.44 -20.18 10.58
C HIS A 22 20.76 -18.71 10.29
N LEU A 23 22.05 -18.37 10.32
CA LEU A 23 22.55 -17.11 9.79
C LEU A 23 22.66 -17.26 8.28
N HIS A 24 21.70 -16.67 7.55
CA HIS A 24 21.73 -16.66 6.09
C HIS A 24 22.98 -15.88 5.64
N PRO A 25 23.89 -16.44 4.81
CA PRO A 25 25.12 -15.78 4.40
C PRO A 25 24.88 -14.41 3.75
N GLY A 26 23.78 -14.26 3.02
CA GLY A 26 23.36 -12.96 2.47
C GLY A 26 23.03 -11.91 3.53
N GLY A 27 22.54 -12.31 4.71
CA GLY A 27 22.25 -11.38 5.81
C GLY A 27 23.47 -10.93 6.60
N LEU A 28 24.57 -11.69 6.56
CA LEU A 28 25.85 -11.26 7.13
C LEU A 28 26.55 -10.26 6.19
N VAL A 29 26.53 -10.52 4.88
CA VAL A 29 27.18 -9.65 3.88
C VAL A 29 26.38 -8.36 3.63
N GLY A 30 25.05 -8.40 3.71
CA GLY A 30 24.19 -7.23 3.58
C GLY A 30 24.39 -6.14 4.65
N ASN A 31 25.06 -6.45 5.76
CA ASN A 31 25.45 -5.49 6.78
C ASN A 31 26.73 -4.69 6.44
N PHE A 32 27.48 -5.11 5.41
CA PHE A 32 28.79 -4.52 5.06
C PHE A 32 28.86 -3.90 3.66
N ILE A 33 27.81 -4.02 2.84
CA ILE A 33 27.76 -3.42 1.50
C ILE A 33 26.58 -2.44 1.45
N GLY A 34 26.87 -1.18 1.73
CA GLY A 34 25.91 -0.08 1.61
C GLY A 34 26.63 1.17 1.09
N GLY A 35 27.07 1.10 -0.17
CA GLY A 35 27.77 2.20 -0.82
C GLY A 35 27.81 2.05 -2.33
N GLY A 36 26.83 2.66 -3.01
CA GLY A 36 26.92 3.03 -4.43
C GLY A 36 26.10 2.17 -5.39
N GLY A 37 25.13 2.80 -6.08
CA GLY A 37 24.61 2.34 -7.38
C GLY A 37 23.24 1.69 -7.37
N ASP A 38 22.96 0.78 -6.44
CA ASP A 38 21.74 -0.03 -6.48
C ASP A 38 20.70 0.44 -5.45
N CYS A 39 19.43 0.49 -5.87
CA CYS A 39 18.29 0.92 -5.05
C CYS A 39 17.87 -0.09 -3.96
N GLU A 40 18.86 -0.74 -3.37
CA GLU A 40 18.76 -1.69 -2.27
C GLU A 40 19.22 -0.99 -0.97
N CYS A 41 18.35 -0.97 0.04
CA CYS A 41 18.65 -0.38 1.35
C CYS A 41 18.94 -1.50 2.33
N ALA A 42 19.38 -1.10 3.52
CA ALA A 42 19.52 -1.95 4.70
C ALA A 42 18.44 -3.03 4.74
N GLN A 43 18.88 -4.27 5.02
CA GLN A 43 18.00 -5.43 4.98
C GLN A 43 16.79 -5.25 5.89
N GLU A 44 17.00 -4.64 7.06
CA GLU A 44 15.97 -4.34 8.05
C GLU A 44 15.75 -2.84 8.22
N ILE A 45 14.50 -2.47 8.46
CA ILE A 45 14.12 -1.11 8.83
C ILE A 45 14.32 -0.94 10.33
N SER A 46 14.96 0.16 10.73
CA SER A 46 15.11 0.49 12.15
C SER A 46 13.86 1.15 12.73
N GLU A 47 13.74 1.10 14.05
CA GLU A 47 12.71 1.83 14.80
C GLU A 47 12.72 3.32 14.46
N ALA A 48 13.91 3.94 14.41
CA ALA A 48 14.07 5.36 14.09
C ALA A 48 13.58 5.69 12.68
N GLN A 49 13.86 4.84 11.69
CA GLN A 49 13.36 5.02 10.33
C GLN A 49 11.84 4.91 10.28
N LEU A 50 11.25 3.88 10.90
CA LEU A 50 9.79 3.73 10.90
C LEU A 50 9.10 4.87 11.66
N GLN A 51 9.71 5.39 12.72
CA GLN A 51 9.23 6.57 13.45
C GLN A 51 9.32 7.85 12.60
N GLN A 52 10.36 8.01 11.78
CA GLN A 52 10.48 9.12 10.82
C GLN A 52 9.38 9.04 9.74
N ILE A 53 9.04 7.84 9.29
CA ILE A 53 7.95 7.62 8.32
C ILE A 53 6.59 7.95 8.94
N ALA A 54 6.37 7.50 10.17
CA ALA A 54 5.12 7.60 10.90
C ALA A 54 5.27 8.38 12.23
N PRO A 55 5.53 9.70 12.19
CA PRO A 55 5.90 10.49 13.37
C PRO A 55 4.81 10.60 14.43
N LEU A 56 3.54 10.35 14.07
CA LEU A 56 2.41 10.40 14.99
C LEU A 56 2.07 9.03 15.60
N VAL A 57 2.72 7.96 15.14
CA VAL A 57 2.51 6.61 15.69
C VAL A 57 3.35 6.47 16.94
N SER A 58 2.77 5.90 17.99
CA SER A 58 3.50 5.69 19.24
C SER A 58 4.62 4.68 19.05
N LYS A 59 5.71 4.89 19.80
CA LYS A 59 6.86 4.00 19.82
C LYS A 59 6.48 2.54 20.13
N SER A 60 5.51 2.33 21.03
CA SER A 60 5.05 0.98 21.40
C SER A 60 4.39 0.24 20.25
N VAL A 61 3.58 0.94 19.43
CA VAL A 61 2.97 0.37 18.23
C VAL A 61 4.04 0.03 17.19
N ILE A 62 5.01 0.92 16.97
CA ILE A 62 6.16 0.67 16.08
C ILE A 62 6.91 -0.58 16.52
N LEU A 63 7.30 -0.66 17.79
CA LEU A 63 8.04 -1.80 18.34
C LEU A 63 7.26 -3.12 18.28
N HIS A 64 5.92 -3.06 18.39
CA HIS A 64 5.08 -4.25 18.26
C HIS A 64 5.11 -4.84 16.84
N TYR A 65 5.00 -4.01 15.81
CA TYR A 65 4.90 -4.49 14.42
C TYR A 65 6.24 -4.65 13.70
N LEU A 66 7.26 -3.85 14.07
CA LEU A 66 8.51 -3.76 13.32
C LEU A 66 9.20 -5.11 13.09
N PRO A 67 9.33 -6.01 14.09
CA PRO A 67 9.96 -7.32 13.87
C PRO A 67 9.20 -8.16 12.83
N HIS A 68 7.86 -8.11 12.85
CA HIS A 68 7.03 -8.85 11.90
C HIS A 68 7.09 -8.26 10.49
N VAL A 69 7.15 -6.94 10.38
CA VAL A 69 7.34 -6.25 9.09
C VAL A 69 8.69 -6.61 8.48
N ASN A 70 9.79 -6.49 9.24
CA ASN A 70 11.13 -6.84 8.77
C ASN A 70 11.24 -8.32 8.39
N ASN A 71 10.73 -9.23 9.23
CA ASN A 71 10.71 -10.67 8.91
C ASN A 71 9.92 -10.94 7.62
N SER A 72 8.78 -10.27 7.42
CA SER A 72 7.99 -10.44 6.20
C SER A 72 8.71 -9.94 4.95
N PHE A 73 9.50 -8.87 5.03
CA PHE A 73 10.31 -8.42 3.89
C PHE A 73 11.35 -9.46 3.47
N VAL A 74 11.99 -10.10 4.43
CA VAL A 74 12.96 -11.18 4.16
C VAL A 74 12.25 -12.40 3.55
N GLU A 75 11.16 -12.86 4.17
CA GLU A 75 10.40 -14.04 3.74
C GLU A 75 9.85 -13.89 2.31
N TYR A 76 9.31 -12.71 1.99
CA TYR A 76 8.68 -12.43 0.70
C TYR A 76 9.62 -11.79 -0.32
N LYS A 77 10.92 -11.70 -0.01
CA LYS A 77 11.97 -11.14 -0.88
C LYS A 77 11.68 -9.70 -1.34
N VAL A 78 11.13 -8.88 -0.45
CA VAL A 78 10.95 -7.44 -0.62
C VAL A 78 12.26 -6.73 -0.26
N ILE A 79 13.21 -6.72 -1.20
CA ILE A 79 14.58 -6.24 -0.98
C ILE A 79 14.71 -4.75 -1.34
N ASN A 80 14.10 -4.35 -2.47
CA ASN A 80 14.23 -3.00 -3.03
C ASN A 80 13.59 -1.92 -2.14
N CYS A 81 14.24 -0.75 -2.02
CA CYS A 81 13.74 0.32 -1.16
C CYS A 81 12.42 0.91 -1.60
N LEU A 82 12.20 1.04 -2.90
CA LEU A 82 10.94 1.56 -3.41
C LEU A 82 9.82 0.58 -3.06
N ASP A 83 10.06 -0.73 -3.18
CA ASP A 83 9.10 -1.77 -2.79
C ASP A 83 8.72 -1.65 -1.30
N LYS A 84 9.72 -1.55 -0.41
CA LYS A 84 9.51 -1.31 1.03
C LYS A 84 8.77 0.01 1.28
N ALA A 85 9.20 1.11 0.65
CA ALA A 85 8.63 2.45 0.86
C ALA A 85 7.15 2.52 0.45
N HIS A 86 6.83 2.01 -0.74
CA HIS A 86 5.47 1.95 -1.24
C HIS A 86 4.60 1.03 -0.38
N PHE A 87 5.09 -0.15 0.02
CA PHE A 87 4.37 -1.05 0.91
C PHE A 87 4.01 -0.35 2.23
N LEU A 88 4.99 0.24 2.92
CA LEU A 88 4.78 0.93 4.20
C LEU A 88 3.80 2.07 4.07
N ALA A 89 3.91 2.88 3.01
CA ALA A 89 3.03 4.02 2.80
C ALA A 89 1.56 3.60 2.68
N GLN A 90 1.30 2.50 1.97
CA GLN A 90 -0.05 1.95 1.85
C GLN A 90 -0.50 1.37 3.20
N MET A 91 0.31 0.56 3.88
CA MET A 91 -0.09 -0.11 5.12
C MET A 91 -0.32 0.87 6.27
N LEU A 92 0.53 1.90 6.39
CA LEU A 92 0.36 2.95 7.39
C LEU A 92 -0.94 3.71 7.17
N HIS A 93 -1.32 3.96 5.92
CA HIS A 93 -2.61 4.58 5.65
C HIS A 93 -3.78 3.65 5.98
N GLU A 94 -3.80 2.42 5.45
CA GLU A 94 -4.93 1.47 5.60
C GLU A 94 -5.27 1.15 7.06
N SER A 95 -4.26 1.18 7.94
CA SER A 95 -4.41 0.81 9.35
C SER A 95 -4.38 2.01 10.30
N GLY A 96 -4.40 3.24 9.78
CA GLY A 96 -4.24 4.47 10.58
C GLY A 96 -2.98 4.46 11.44
N GLY A 97 -1.84 4.10 10.84
CA GLY A 97 -0.55 4.01 11.51
C GLY A 97 -0.40 2.75 12.36
N PHE A 98 -0.91 1.61 11.88
CA PHE A 98 -0.94 0.31 12.57
C PHE A 98 -1.82 0.26 13.84
N GLN A 99 -2.69 1.26 14.04
CA GLN A 99 -3.56 1.34 15.22
C GLN A 99 -4.87 0.58 15.04
N PHE A 100 -5.37 0.49 13.81
CA PHE A 100 -6.65 -0.12 13.50
C PHE A 100 -6.43 -1.38 12.67
N VAL A 101 -6.55 -2.53 13.33
CA VAL A 101 -6.51 -3.86 12.72
C VAL A 101 -7.89 -4.46 12.49
N LEU A 102 -8.94 -3.74 12.85
CA LEU A 102 -10.34 -4.10 12.63
C LEU A 102 -11.09 -2.87 12.12
N GLU A 103 -11.87 -3.05 11.06
CA GLU A 103 -12.69 -1.99 10.48
C GLU A 103 -13.73 -1.48 11.51
N LEU A 104 -13.73 -0.17 11.71
CA LEU A 104 -14.60 0.51 12.67
C LEU A 104 -16.01 0.68 12.10
N GLY A 105 -17.02 0.24 12.84
CA GLY A 105 -18.44 0.38 12.50
C GLY A 105 -19.29 -0.65 13.23
N GLU A 106 -20.56 -0.33 13.45
CA GLU A 106 -21.47 -1.20 14.20
C GLU A 106 -21.83 -2.46 13.41
N SER A 107 -22.38 -2.31 12.21
CA SER A 107 -22.73 -3.43 11.33
C SER A 107 -22.51 -3.08 9.87
N PHE A 108 -21.94 -4.04 9.14
CA PHE A 108 -21.76 -3.97 7.69
C PHE A 108 -22.54 -5.10 7.02
N SER A 109 -22.99 -4.88 5.79
CA SER A 109 -23.72 -5.89 5.02
C SER A 109 -22.89 -7.12 4.67
N TYR A 110 -21.57 -7.06 4.86
CA TYR A 110 -20.61 -8.13 4.62
C TYR A 110 -20.04 -8.72 5.92
N ASP A 111 -20.60 -8.40 7.08
CA ASP A 111 -20.26 -9.13 8.31
C ASP A 111 -20.58 -10.63 8.17
N PRO A 112 -19.72 -11.53 8.67
CA PRO A 112 -18.58 -11.31 9.58
C PRO A 112 -17.25 -10.95 8.88
N TRP A 113 -17.23 -10.81 7.55
CA TRP A 113 -16.06 -10.63 6.69
C TRP A 113 -15.54 -9.18 6.61
N ARG A 114 -15.67 -8.41 7.69
CA ARG A 114 -15.20 -7.02 7.75
C ARG A 114 -13.69 -6.87 7.65
N GLY A 115 -13.19 -5.66 7.38
CA GLY A 115 -11.76 -5.40 7.25
C GLY A 115 -10.95 -5.82 8.47
N ARG A 116 -9.89 -6.62 8.25
CA ARG A 116 -8.93 -7.02 9.31
C ARG A 116 -7.46 -6.92 8.87
N GLY A 117 -6.57 -6.75 9.84
CA GLY A 117 -5.13 -6.66 9.64
C GLY A 117 -4.68 -5.34 9.02
N LEU A 118 -3.38 -5.24 8.70
CA LEU A 118 -2.79 -3.96 8.25
C LEU A 118 -3.29 -3.50 6.88
N ILE A 119 -3.78 -4.42 6.04
CA ILE A 119 -4.36 -4.14 4.72
C ILE A 119 -5.89 -4.01 4.74
N GLN A 120 -6.54 -4.21 5.89
CA GLN A 120 -8.00 -4.27 6.01
C GLN A 120 -8.61 -5.31 5.05
N LEU A 121 -8.09 -6.54 5.10
CA LEU A 121 -8.59 -7.68 4.30
C LEU A 121 -10.09 -7.88 4.57
N SER A 122 -10.92 -7.77 3.53
CA SER A 122 -12.39 -7.70 3.62
C SER A 122 -13.05 -8.63 2.60
N LEU A 123 -14.30 -9.03 2.85
CA LEU A 123 -15.10 -9.96 2.04
C LEU A 123 -14.61 -11.41 2.07
N GLU A 124 -15.58 -12.35 2.04
CA GLU A 124 -15.35 -13.79 2.18
C GLU A 124 -14.29 -14.34 1.23
N ASP A 125 -14.38 -14.01 -0.06
CA ASP A 125 -13.44 -14.51 -1.08
C ASP A 125 -11.98 -14.21 -0.73
N ASN A 126 -11.70 -13.04 -0.15
CA ASN A 126 -10.35 -12.65 0.21
C ASN A 126 -9.85 -13.41 1.44
N TYR A 127 -10.73 -13.69 2.41
CA TYR A 127 -10.41 -14.53 3.57
C TYR A 127 -10.10 -15.96 3.15
N VAL A 128 -10.94 -16.54 2.30
CA VAL A 128 -10.76 -17.88 1.74
C VAL A 128 -9.45 -17.95 0.95
N ALA A 129 -9.16 -16.96 0.11
CA ALA A 129 -7.92 -16.92 -0.67
C ALA A 129 -6.67 -16.85 0.23
N TYR A 130 -6.69 -16.03 1.28
CA TYR A 130 -5.58 -15.96 2.23
C TYR A 130 -5.45 -17.22 3.09
N GLN A 131 -6.54 -17.84 3.53
CA GLN A 131 -6.53 -19.13 4.22
C GLN A 131 -5.86 -20.20 3.36
N ASN A 132 -6.25 -20.30 2.08
CA ASN A 132 -5.69 -21.28 1.15
C ASN A 132 -4.19 -21.05 0.91
N TYR A 133 -3.75 -19.78 0.89
CA TYR A 133 -2.34 -19.44 0.78
C TYR A 133 -1.54 -19.77 2.05
N SER A 134 -2.03 -19.34 3.21
CA SER A 134 -1.31 -19.41 4.48
C SER A 134 -1.40 -20.77 5.17
N GLY A 135 -2.38 -21.60 4.81
CA GLY A 135 -2.71 -22.84 5.52
C GLY A 135 -3.33 -22.61 6.90
N VAL A 136 -3.59 -21.36 7.30
CA VAL A 136 -4.15 -21.01 8.60
C VAL A 136 -5.64 -20.75 8.47
N ASP A 137 -6.43 -21.46 9.27
CA ASP A 137 -7.86 -21.22 9.34
C ASP A 137 -8.17 -19.81 9.84
N VAL A 138 -8.76 -19.01 8.96
CA VAL A 138 -9.26 -17.66 9.22
C VAL A 138 -10.73 -17.50 8.82
N THR A 139 -11.45 -18.60 8.55
CA THR A 139 -12.82 -18.57 7.99
C THR A 139 -13.86 -19.28 8.85
N SER A 140 -13.47 -20.32 9.59
CA SER A 140 -14.42 -21.24 10.23
C SER A 140 -15.28 -20.61 11.35
N SER A 141 -14.78 -19.55 11.97
CA SER A 141 -15.38 -18.91 13.13
C SER A 141 -14.84 -17.50 13.34
N LEU A 142 -15.51 -16.70 14.17
CA LEU A 142 -15.01 -15.39 14.57
C LEU A 142 -13.63 -15.48 15.25
N SER A 143 -13.39 -16.54 16.05
CA SER A 143 -12.08 -16.75 16.67
C SER A 143 -10.99 -17.06 15.64
N ALA A 144 -11.34 -17.75 14.54
CA ALA A 144 -10.42 -17.97 13.43
C ALA A 144 -10.12 -16.65 12.69
N MET A 145 -11.16 -15.87 12.37
CA MET A 145 -11.03 -14.56 11.70
C MET A 145 -10.15 -13.58 12.49
N ARG A 146 -10.28 -13.55 13.82
CA ARG A 146 -9.49 -12.69 14.73
C ARG A 146 -7.98 -12.94 14.67
N LYS A 147 -7.51 -14.06 14.10
CA LYS A 147 -6.08 -14.25 13.84
C LYS A 147 -5.53 -13.16 12.92
N LEU A 148 -6.32 -12.63 11.99
CA LEU A 148 -5.94 -11.51 11.12
C LEU A 148 -5.77 -10.18 11.88
N GLU A 149 -6.30 -10.06 13.09
CA GLU A 149 -6.15 -8.87 13.94
C GLU A 149 -4.84 -8.92 14.76
N MET A 150 -4.12 -10.05 14.72
CA MET A 150 -2.92 -10.28 15.54
C MET A 150 -1.72 -10.62 14.68
N VAL A 151 -0.53 -10.28 15.17
CA VAL A 151 0.72 -10.76 14.58
C VAL A 151 0.84 -12.29 14.72
N PRO A 152 1.40 -13.00 13.72
CA PRO A 152 1.99 -12.44 12.50
C PRO A 152 0.96 -12.16 11.39
N HIS A 153 -0.26 -12.68 11.47
CA HIS A 153 -1.20 -12.67 10.33
C HIS A 153 -1.79 -11.30 9.98
N SER A 154 -1.80 -10.34 10.91
CA SER A 154 -2.11 -8.94 10.59
C SER A 154 -1.11 -8.33 9.60
N VAL A 155 0.15 -8.79 9.61
CA VAL A 155 1.22 -8.38 8.69
C VAL A 155 1.31 -9.33 7.48
N LEU A 156 1.25 -10.64 7.69
CA LEU A 156 1.39 -11.62 6.60
C LEU A 156 0.24 -11.53 5.59
N SER A 157 -0.98 -11.21 6.02
CA SER A 157 -2.10 -10.97 5.10
C SER A 157 -1.88 -9.74 4.21
N ALA A 158 -1.30 -8.67 4.77
CA ALA A 158 -0.88 -7.50 4.00
C ALA A 158 0.21 -7.84 2.99
N MET A 159 1.22 -8.61 3.39
CA MET A 159 2.31 -9.01 2.50
C MET A 159 1.83 -9.95 1.38
N TRP A 160 0.99 -10.92 1.72
CA TRP A 160 0.32 -11.77 0.71
C TRP A 160 -0.49 -10.95 -0.28
N TYR A 161 -1.26 -9.97 0.20
CA TYR A 161 -2.06 -9.11 -0.66
C TYR A 161 -1.16 -8.32 -1.63
N TRP A 162 -0.06 -7.75 -1.11
CA TRP A 162 0.92 -7.00 -1.87
C TRP A 162 1.59 -7.84 -2.97
N VAL A 163 2.15 -8.98 -2.60
CA VAL A 163 3.01 -9.80 -3.46
C VAL A 163 2.21 -10.70 -4.40
N PHE A 164 1.20 -11.40 -3.88
CA PHE A 164 0.53 -12.46 -4.63
C PHE A 164 -0.84 -12.04 -5.16
N SER A 165 -1.66 -11.40 -4.33
CA SER A 165 -3.03 -11.02 -4.73
C SER A 165 -3.04 -9.86 -5.73
N ARG A 166 -2.24 -8.82 -5.48
CA ARG A 166 -2.19 -7.62 -6.32
C ARG A 166 -0.94 -7.51 -7.19
N LYS A 167 0.14 -8.22 -6.85
CA LYS A 167 1.41 -8.26 -7.58
C LYS A 167 1.99 -6.85 -7.77
N LEU A 168 2.15 -6.13 -6.67
CA LEU A 168 2.50 -4.70 -6.68
C LEU A 168 3.98 -4.40 -6.66
N GLN A 169 4.83 -5.40 -6.39
CA GLN A 169 6.29 -5.21 -6.30
C GLN A 169 6.89 -4.57 -7.56
N GLU A 170 6.49 -5.06 -8.74
CA GLU A 170 6.98 -4.52 -10.01
C GLU A 170 6.58 -3.04 -10.18
N ALA A 171 5.34 -2.71 -9.83
CA ALA A 171 4.86 -1.33 -9.87
C ALA A 171 5.62 -0.44 -8.87
N ALA A 172 5.95 -0.96 -7.69
CA ALA A 172 6.70 -0.22 -6.68
C ALA A 172 8.15 0.02 -7.08
N ILE A 173 8.82 -0.97 -7.68
CA ILE A 173 10.17 -0.83 -8.24
C ILE A 173 10.19 0.14 -9.45
N CYS A 174 9.08 0.25 -10.18
CA CYS A 174 8.85 1.26 -11.21
C CYS A 174 8.42 2.63 -10.65
N ASP A 175 8.28 2.76 -9.33
CA ASP A 175 7.80 3.96 -8.65
C ASP A 175 6.40 4.42 -9.14
N ASP A 176 5.48 3.48 -9.41
CA ASP A 176 4.13 3.79 -9.90
C ASP A 176 3.13 3.94 -8.76
N PHE A 177 3.29 5.02 -7.98
CA PHE A 177 2.45 5.34 -6.82
C PHE A 177 0.95 5.38 -7.14
N ILE A 178 0.60 5.96 -8.28
CA ILE A 178 -0.79 6.13 -8.72
C ILE A 178 -1.42 4.76 -8.95
N TRP A 179 -0.75 3.86 -9.68
CA TRP A 179 -1.27 2.52 -9.93
C TRP A 179 -1.40 1.71 -8.64
N ILE A 180 -0.41 1.79 -7.76
CA ILE A 180 -0.43 1.10 -6.46
C ILE A 180 -1.63 1.55 -5.64
N THR A 181 -1.82 2.87 -5.50
CA THR A 181 -2.95 3.45 -4.75
C THR A 181 -4.29 2.98 -5.31
N TYR A 182 -4.43 3.01 -6.64
CA TYR A 182 -5.63 2.50 -7.32
C TYR A 182 -5.89 1.02 -7.02
N ARG A 183 -4.86 0.17 -7.03
CA ARG A 183 -5.00 -1.28 -6.83
C ARG A 183 -5.25 -1.67 -5.38
N VAL A 184 -4.78 -0.86 -4.43
CA VAL A 184 -5.05 -1.04 -3.00
C VAL A 184 -6.47 -0.58 -2.67
N ASN A 185 -6.85 0.64 -3.07
CA ASN A 185 -8.11 1.26 -2.64
C ASN A 185 -9.31 1.07 -3.61
N GLY A 186 -9.07 0.66 -4.85
CA GLY A 186 -10.10 0.64 -5.91
C GLY A 186 -10.44 2.03 -6.48
N GLY A 187 -9.65 3.03 -6.11
CA GLY A 187 -9.80 4.45 -6.42
C GLY A 187 -8.62 5.23 -5.83
N PHE A 188 -8.78 6.53 -5.67
CA PHE A 188 -7.70 7.43 -5.22
C PHE A 188 -8.02 8.08 -3.88
N ASN A 189 -8.91 7.47 -3.08
CA ASN A 189 -9.26 8.02 -1.79
C ASN A 189 -8.02 8.01 -0.89
N HIS A 190 -7.79 9.14 -0.22
CA HIS A 190 -6.63 9.38 0.65
C HIS A 190 -5.26 9.32 -0.05
N TYR A 191 -5.23 9.56 -1.36
CA TYR A 191 -4.00 9.68 -2.15
C TYR A 191 -2.94 10.57 -1.47
N ASP A 192 -3.34 11.77 -1.02
CA ASP A 192 -2.41 12.75 -0.44
C ASP A 192 -1.78 12.27 0.87
N ASP A 193 -2.52 11.50 1.67
CA ASP A 193 -2.03 10.94 2.92
C ASP A 193 -1.01 9.81 2.66
N ARG A 194 -1.33 8.90 1.73
CA ARG A 194 -0.40 7.88 1.27
C ARG A 194 0.87 8.48 0.66
N LEU A 195 0.74 9.59 -0.07
CA LEU A 195 1.87 10.30 -0.68
C LEU A 195 2.79 10.92 0.38
N LYS A 196 2.22 11.46 1.47
CA LYS A 196 3.01 11.94 2.62
C LYS A 196 3.82 10.82 3.26
N TYR A 197 3.21 9.67 3.50
CA TYR A 197 3.94 8.52 4.02
C TYR A 197 5.02 8.04 3.05
N LEU A 198 4.73 7.97 1.76
CA LEU A 198 5.70 7.57 0.75
C LEU A 198 6.90 8.51 0.71
N ASN A 199 6.70 9.82 0.66
CA ASN A 199 7.80 10.78 0.64
C ASN A 199 8.67 10.69 1.89
N ARG A 200 8.09 10.47 3.07
CA ARG A 200 8.86 10.22 4.30
C ARG A 200 9.60 8.89 4.26
N ALA A 201 9.01 7.85 3.66
CA ALA A 201 9.67 6.56 3.48
C ALA A 201 10.85 6.63 2.51
N LEU A 202 10.71 7.37 1.40
CA LEU A 202 11.82 7.59 0.48
C LEU A 202 12.97 8.35 1.16
N ASP A 203 12.67 9.34 1.99
CA ASP A 203 13.68 10.07 2.78
C ASP A 203 14.35 9.18 3.84
N ALA A 204 13.56 8.53 4.71
CA ALA A 204 14.06 7.68 5.80
C ALA A 204 14.89 6.47 5.31
N LEU A 205 14.56 5.95 4.12
CA LEU A 205 15.27 4.83 3.50
C LEU A 205 16.39 5.29 2.54
N ARG A 206 16.64 6.60 2.41
CA ARG A 206 17.61 7.19 1.48
C ARG A 206 17.41 6.73 0.03
N ALA A 207 16.15 6.65 -0.39
CA ALA A 207 15.70 6.14 -1.68
C ALA A 207 15.14 7.24 -2.60
N MET A 208 15.34 8.52 -2.27
CA MET A 208 14.87 9.63 -3.11
C MET A 208 15.49 9.59 -4.51
N ASP A 209 16.80 9.31 -4.61
CA ASP A 209 17.52 9.21 -5.89
C ASP A 209 17.10 7.98 -6.71
N CYS A 210 16.38 7.04 -6.09
CA CYS A 210 15.82 5.87 -6.75
C CYS A 210 14.42 6.08 -7.31
N ALA A 211 13.70 7.10 -6.83
CA ALA A 211 12.30 7.31 -7.16
C ALA A 211 12.16 7.86 -8.59
N LYS A 212 11.81 6.98 -9.54
CA LYS A 212 11.82 7.25 -10.98
C LYS A 212 10.73 8.22 -11.43
N ASN A 213 9.56 8.19 -10.78
CA ASN A 213 8.39 8.96 -11.18
C ASN A 213 8.02 10.03 -10.14
N ASN A 214 8.66 10.03 -8.97
CA ASN A 214 8.50 11.07 -7.97
C ASN A 214 9.16 12.38 -8.44
N MET A 215 8.35 13.37 -8.79
CA MET A 215 8.79 14.71 -9.13
C MET A 215 8.59 15.63 -7.94
N LYS A 216 9.59 15.68 -7.05
CA LYS A 216 9.60 16.56 -5.86
C LYS A 216 8.34 16.42 -5.01
N GLY A 217 7.93 15.19 -4.75
CA GLY A 217 6.76 14.84 -3.96
C GLY A 217 5.45 14.78 -4.73
N SER A 218 5.49 14.71 -6.08
CA SER A 218 4.30 14.61 -6.93
C SER A 218 4.47 13.56 -8.03
N TYR A 219 3.37 13.01 -8.54
CA TYR A 219 3.37 11.98 -9.58
C TYR A 219 2.44 12.40 -10.72
N LEU A 220 2.90 12.27 -11.96
CA LEU A 220 2.10 12.60 -13.15
C LEU A 220 1.26 11.41 -13.57
N PHE A 221 -0.05 11.63 -13.74
CA PHE A 221 -0.99 10.59 -14.15
C PHE A 221 -0.55 9.87 -15.44
N LYS A 222 -0.11 10.61 -16.46
CA LYS A 222 0.36 10.08 -17.75
C LYS A 222 1.55 9.10 -17.66
N ASN A 223 2.31 9.11 -16.57
CA ASN A 223 3.45 8.20 -16.37
C ASN A 223 3.03 6.89 -15.68
N SER A 224 1.80 6.79 -15.20
CA SER A 224 1.29 5.62 -14.47
C SER A 224 0.66 4.59 -15.40
N ARG A 225 0.76 3.31 -15.06
CA ARG A 225 -0.05 2.23 -15.67
C ARG A 225 -1.56 2.54 -15.60
N ALA A 226 -2.01 3.30 -14.60
CA ALA A 226 -3.39 3.75 -14.47
C ALA A 226 -3.88 4.58 -15.68
N PHE A 227 -2.98 5.30 -16.35
CA PHE A 227 -3.30 6.06 -17.58
C PHE A 227 -3.73 5.16 -18.74
N HIS A 228 -3.36 3.88 -18.71
CA HIS A 228 -3.69 2.91 -19.74
C HIS A 228 -4.86 2.00 -19.36
N ASP A 229 -5.46 2.21 -18.19
CA ASP A 229 -6.63 1.45 -17.71
C ASP A 229 -7.91 2.30 -17.79
N LYS A 230 -8.94 1.77 -18.45
CA LYS A 230 -10.23 2.44 -18.66
C LYS A 230 -10.85 2.86 -17.31
N LYS A 231 -10.89 1.94 -16.34
CA LYS A 231 -11.57 2.16 -15.07
C LYS A 231 -10.77 3.10 -14.17
N ALA A 232 -9.45 2.95 -14.14
CA ALA A 232 -8.57 3.85 -13.39
C ALA A 232 -8.59 5.27 -13.95
N SER A 233 -8.65 5.44 -15.27
CA SER A 233 -8.77 6.76 -15.91
C SER A 233 -10.08 7.46 -15.53
N LEU A 234 -11.20 6.72 -15.54
CA LEU A 234 -12.47 7.24 -15.04
C LEU A 234 -12.36 7.62 -13.55
N ALA A 235 -11.77 6.74 -12.72
CA ALA A 235 -11.57 7.00 -11.30
C ALA A 235 -10.74 8.27 -11.05
N TRP A 236 -9.72 8.50 -11.87
CA TRP A 236 -8.84 9.67 -11.78
C TRP A 236 -9.61 10.95 -12.10
N GLY A 237 -10.45 10.90 -13.15
CA GLY A 237 -11.37 11.98 -13.52
C GLY A 237 -12.29 12.35 -12.35
N VAL A 238 -13.06 11.36 -11.88
CA VAL A 238 -14.04 11.50 -10.79
C VAL A 238 -13.40 12.04 -9.51
N TRP A 239 -12.24 11.49 -9.13
CA TRP A 239 -11.57 11.88 -7.90
C TRP A 239 -11.01 13.31 -7.94
N ASN A 240 -10.64 13.82 -9.12
CA ASN A 240 -10.14 15.19 -9.31
C ASN A 240 -11.24 16.21 -9.64
N ASP A 241 -12.46 15.76 -9.92
CA ASP A 241 -13.51 16.61 -10.46
C ASP A 241 -14.05 17.62 -9.44
N PRO A 242 -13.83 18.94 -9.59
CA PRO A 242 -14.26 19.95 -8.63
C PRO A 242 -15.77 20.01 -8.41
N MET A 243 -16.59 19.56 -9.37
CA MET A 243 -18.05 19.63 -9.26
C MET A 243 -18.68 18.30 -8.86
N PHE A 244 -17.88 17.23 -8.73
CA PHE A 244 -18.41 15.92 -8.37
C PHE A 244 -18.84 15.86 -6.89
N THR A 245 -20.10 16.16 -6.62
CA THR A 245 -20.70 16.09 -5.29
C THR A 245 -21.56 14.83 -5.18
N SER A 246 -20.96 13.65 -5.25
CA SER A 246 -21.66 12.43 -4.85
C SER A 246 -22.00 12.51 -3.35
N GLY A 247 -23.22 12.97 -3.04
CA GLY A 247 -23.90 12.84 -1.75
C GLY A 247 -23.00 12.91 -0.53
N SER A 248 -22.76 14.12 -0.02
CA SER A 248 -22.27 14.43 1.32
C SER A 248 -20.93 13.79 1.79
N LYS A 249 -19.93 14.65 2.03
CA LYS A 249 -18.81 14.45 2.98
C LYS A 249 -17.67 13.45 2.67
N LYS A 250 -17.52 12.88 1.47
CA LYS A 250 -16.52 11.79 1.32
C LYS A 250 -15.04 12.15 1.11
N PHE A 251 -14.68 13.40 0.80
CA PHE A 251 -13.26 13.76 0.57
C PHE A 251 -12.85 15.08 1.26
N PRO A 252 -12.97 15.18 2.60
CA PRO A 252 -12.50 16.37 3.31
C PRO A 252 -10.99 16.57 3.07
N GLY A 253 -10.61 17.80 2.69
CA GLY A 253 -9.21 18.23 2.62
C GLY A 253 -8.47 18.01 1.29
N LYS A 254 -9.12 17.44 0.26
CA LYS A 254 -8.51 17.37 -1.08
C LYS A 254 -8.78 18.64 -1.89
N GLU A 255 -7.71 19.28 -2.37
CA GLU A 255 -7.80 20.27 -3.46
C GLU A 255 -8.07 19.55 -4.79
N ARG A 256 -9.21 19.86 -5.40
CA ARG A 256 -9.65 19.22 -6.65
C ARG A 256 -9.12 19.99 -7.84
N ASN A 257 -8.60 19.28 -8.83
CA ASN A 257 -7.92 19.88 -9.97
C ASN A 257 -8.69 19.61 -11.28
N ALA A 258 -9.26 20.67 -11.88
CA ALA A 258 -10.01 20.57 -13.13
C ALA A 258 -9.17 20.04 -14.30
N ILE A 259 -7.87 20.34 -14.33
CA ILE A 259 -6.93 19.88 -15.37
C ILE A 259 -6.72 18.37 -15.25
N ASP A 260 -6.48 17.86 -14.05
CA ASP A 260 -6.30 16.42 -13.82
C ASP A 260 -7.61 15.64 -14.00
N SER A 261 -8.73 16.24 -13.62
CA SER A 261 -10.06 15.69 -13.88
C SER A 261 -10.30 15.51 -15.38
N LEU A 262 -10.05 16.58 -16.15
CA LEU A 262 -10.19 16.57 -17.60
C LEU A 262 -9.28 15.50 -18.25
N GLN A 263 -8.02 15.39 -17.80
CA GLN A 263 -7.11 14.35 -18.28
C GLN A 263 -7.68 12.94 -18.05
N GLY A 264 -8.21 12.66 -16.86
CA GLY A 264 -8.79 11.35 -16.53
C GLY A 264 -10.00 11.00 -17.41
N TYR A 265 -10.97 11.91 -17.51
CA TYR A 265 -12.16 11.68 -18.34
C TYR A 265 -11.83 11.56 -19.83
N GLN A 266 -10.98 12.43 -20.37
CA GLN A 266 -10.58 12.36 -21.77
C GLN A 266 -9.89 11.03 -22.08
N ARG A 267 -8.98 10.60 -21.20
CA ARG A 267 -8.27 9.33 -21.38
C ARG A 267 -9.22 8.14 -21.29
N PHE A 268 -10.19 8.18 -20.38
CA PHE A 268 -11.23 7.15 -20.32
C PHE A 268 -12.03 7.04 -21.63
N ILE A 269 -12.47 8.17 -22.19
CA ILE A 269 -13.21 8.20 -23.46
C ILE A 269 -12.33 7.69 -24.62
N GLU A 270 -11.07 8.09 -24.67
CA GLU A 270 -10.12 7.64 -25.68
C GLU A 270 -9.93 6.12 -25.63
N LEU A 271 -9.65 5.57 -24.44
CA LEU A 271 -9.45 4.13 -24.25
C LEU A 271 -10.71 3.33 -24.55
N LEU A 272 -11.90 3.87 -24.24
CA LEU A 272 -13.18 3.22 -24.53
C LEU A 272 -13.51 3.24 -26.03
N GLY A 273 -13.16 4.31 -26.73
CA GLY A 273 -13.44 4.48 -28.15
C GLY A 273 -14.94 4.28 -28.47
N LYS A 274 -15.22 3.35 -29.38
CA LYS A 274 -16.59 3.01 -29.79
C LYS A 274 -17.31 2.04 -28.85
N GLU A 275 -16.62 1.45 -27.88
CA GLU A 275 -17.22 0.50 -26.95
C GLU A 275 -18.25 1.19 -26.03
N LYS A 276 -19.17 0.37 -25.49
CA LYS A 276 -20.03 0.76 -24.38
C LYS A 276 -19.26 0.63 -23.07
N SER A 277 -19.46 1.58 -22.16
CA SER A 277 -18.96 1.49 -20.79
C SER A 277 -19.70 0.36 -20.05
N LYS A 278 -19.01 -0.29 -19.10
CA LYS A 278 -19.70 -1.19 -18.17
C LYS A 278 -20.55 -0.35 -17.22
N LYS A 279 -21.83 -0.69 -17.10
CA LYS A 279 -22.74 -0.04 -16.15
C LYS A 279 -22.23 -0.17 -14.71
N GLY A 280 -22.53 0.83 -13.88
CA GLY A 280 -22.29 0.80 -12.44
C GLY A 280 -20.86 1.11 -12.01
N TRP A 281 -19.92 1.36 -12.93
CA TRP A 281 -18.60 1.85 -12.54
C TRP A 281 -18.71 3.17 -11.80
N TYR A 282 -18.20 3.21 -10.57
CA TYR A 282 -18.31 4.34 -9.66
C TYR A 282 -19.76 4.82 -9.46
N ARG A 283 -20.72 3.88 -9.53
CA ARG A 283 -22.17 4.10 -9.37
C ARG A 283 -22.82 4.93 -10.48
N PHE A 284 -22.15 5.09 -11.62
CA PHE A 284 -22.77 5.69 -12.80
C PHE A 284 -23.53 4.64 -13.60
N GLU A 285 -24.78 4.93 -13.92
CA GLU A 285 -25.58 4.12 -14.85
C GLU A 285 -24.94 4.10 -16.24
N ASP A 286 -24.49 5.27 -16.71
CA ASP A 286 -23.69 5.41 -17.92
C ASP A 286 -22.40 6.21 -17.63
N PRO A 287 -21.29 5.51 -17.30
CA PRO A 287 -20.02 6.18 -17.09
C PRO A 287 -19.49 6.94 -18.31
N LYS A 288 -19.84 6.51 -19.53
CA LYS A 288 -19.38 7.13 -20.78
C LYS A 288 -20.07 8.47 -20.94
N GLN A 289 -21.39 8.49 -20.82
CA GLN A 289 -22.15 9.73 -20.91
C GLN A 289 -21.74 10.69 -19.80
N HIS A 290 -21.61 10.20 -18.55
CA HIS A 290 -21.11 11.01 -17.44
C HIS A 290 -19.77 11.69 -17.79
N ALA A 291 -18.77 10.93 -18.24
CA ALA A 291 -17.47 11.50 -18.58
C ALA A 291 -17.55 12.52 -19.75
N LEU A 292 -18.37 12.28 -20.78
CA LEU A 292 -18.58 13.23 -21.87
C LEU A 292 -19.16 14.56 -21.37
N ASP A 293 -20.20 14.49 -20.52
CA ASP A 293 -20.84 15.68 -19.95
C ASP A 293 -19.83 16.48 -19.11
N ARG A 294 -19.08 15.79 -18.25
CA ARG A 294 -18.03 16.42 -17.42
C ARG A 294 -16.92 17.07 -18.25
N ILE A 295 -16.50 16.47 -19.37
CA ILE A 295 -15.51 17.08 -20.27
C ILE A 295 -16.00 18.42 -20.82
N VAL A 296 -17.27 18.52 -21.21
CA VAL A 296 -17.85 19.77 -21.73
C VAL A 296 -17.86 20.84 -20.64
N GLU A 297 -18.37 20.50 -19.46
CA GLU A 297 -18.46 21.43 -18.34
C GLU A 297 -17.09 21.95 -17.87
N LEU A 298 -16.10 21.05 -17.74
CA LEU A 298 -14.75 21.41 -17.30
C LEU A 298 -14.00 22.28 -18.32
N LYS A 299 -14.30 22.15 -19.62
CA LYS A 299 -13.72 22.99 -20.67
C LYS A 299 -14.32 24.39 -20.69
N ASN A 300 -15.63 24.51 -20.53
CA ASN A 300 -16.32 25.81 -20.55
C ASN A 300 -15.90 26.70 -19.37
N ARG A 301 -15.49 26.13 -18.24
CA ARG A 301 -14.99 26.92 -17.11
C ARG A 301 -13.60 27.50 -17.33
N LYS A 302 -12.74 26.83 -18.11
CA LYS A 302 -11.40 27.34 -18.45
C LYS A 302 -11.44 28.58 -19.35
N SER A 303 -12.58 28.89 -19.98
CA SER A 303 -12.74 30.12 -20.77
C SER A 303 -13.23 31.31 -19.96
N ASP A 304 -13.62 31.12 -18.71
CA ASP A 304 -14.18 32.16 -17.83
C ASP A 304 -13.20 32.64 -16.74
N ASP A 305 -12.05 31.96 -16.57
CA ASP A 305 -10.93 32.30 -15.68
C ASP A 305 -9.70 32.79 -16.48
#